data_AF-A0A2E2DCE6-F1
#
_entry.id   AF-A0A2E2DCE6-F1
#
_cell.length_a   1.000
_cell.length_b   1.000
_cell.length_c   1.000
_cell.angle_alpha   90.00
_cell.angle_beta   90.00
_cell.angle_gamma   90.00
#
_symmetry.space_group_name_H-M   'P 1'
#
loop_
_entity.id
_entity.type
_entity.pdbx_description
1 polymer ?
#
loop_
_entity_poly.entity_id
_entity_poly.type
_entity_poly.pdbx_seq_one_letter_code
_entity_poly.pdbx_strand_id
1 'polypeptide(L)'
;MNQNDKDQALTKCAMQVEPALWGYDKIKAFCGVIIQWDDYQQRRTELINEPDDAEAPEWARWKAQDGDGEWYWHEAQPHSDEHTWDMYCPNDENQMIASYGKIPAGHDWRKTLKPVNQYMSNNEPVKSRNEPHGITGVKHRVDRQLNQAASSLTNSQAREFSEEFKTCSDGQPCGQEDYCTDCPNAPHAQDARRLDWQLMQDMKKPRYQDAKGDDWIDEFARTATAEEFHGAMRFTIGKYNRRMGKKDDMLKEVRKMKDYCARWEQYILAKHR
;
A
#
# COMPACT_ATOMS: atom_id res chain seq x y z
N MET A 1 34.92 -3.56 -26.91
CA MET A 1 33.77 -2.73 -26.48
C MET A 1 34.19 -2.01 -25.21
N ASN A 2 33.92 -0.70 -25.09
CA ASN A 2 34.32 0.03 -23.90
C ASN A 2 33.43 -0.37 -22.70
N GLN A 3 33.96 -0.32 -21.48
CA GLN A 3 33.21 -0.57 -20.25
C GLN A 3 31.94 0.29 -20.18
N ASN A 4 32.04 1.56 -20.60
CA ASN A 4 30.91 2.49 -20.66
C ASN A 4 29.76 1.98 -21.55
N ASP A 5 30.07 1.36 -22.70
CA ASP A 5 29.04 0.80 -23.59
C ASP A 5 28.35 -0.40 -22.94
N LYS A 6 29.11 -1.20 -22.16
CA LYS A 6 28.56 -2.35 -21.42
C LYS A 6 27.60 -1.86 -20.33
N ASP A 7 28.01 -0.86 -19.56
CA ASP A 7 27.20 -0.30 -18.47
C ASP A 7 25.92 0.38 -18.97
N GLN A 8 25.99 1.05 -20.13
CA GLN A 8 24.82 1.60 -20.81
C GLN A 8 23.86 0.50 -21.28
N ALA A 9 24.39 -0.55 -21.91
CA ALA A 9 23.57 -1.70 -22.33
C ALA A 9 22.93 -2.42 -21.13
N LEU A 10 23.68 -2.58 -20.03
CA LEU A 10 23.22 -3.18 -18.78
C LEU A 10 22.08 -2.37 -18.16
N THR A 11 22.26 -1.06 -18.06
CA THR A 11 21.25 -0.12 -17.55
C THR A 11 19.99 -0.17 -18.41
N LYS A 12 20.13 -0.09 -19.73
CA LYS A 12 18.99 -0.17 -20.66
C LYS A 12 18.27 -1.51 -20.57
N CYS A 13 19.02 -2.60 -20.41
CA CYS A 13 18.46 -3.94 -20.23
C CYS A 13 17.66 -4.03 -18.92
N ALA A 14 18.21 -3.54 -17.80
CA ALA A 14 17.51 -3.46 -16.52
C ALA A 14 16.19 -2.68 -16.59
N MET A 15 16.17 -1.58 -17.35
CA MET A 15 14.99 -0.74 -17.50
C MET A 15 13.92 -1.30 -18.47
N GLN A 16 14.27 -2.26 -19.35
CA GLN A 16 13.37 -2.72 -20.42
C GLN A 16 12.98 -4.20 -20.32
N VAL A 17 13.79 -5.02 -19.65
CA VAL A 17 13.60 -6.47 -19.55
C VAL A 17 13.28 -6.82 -18.12
N GLU A 18 12.12 -7.42 -17.89
CA GLU A 18 11.74 -7.93 -16.56
C GLU A 18 12.55 -9.17 -16.17
N PRO A 19 12.84 -9.39 -14.88
CA PRO A 19 13.53 -10.59 -14.41
C PRO A 19 12.86 -11.90 -14.86
N ALA A 20 11.52 -11.92 -14.93
CA ALA A 20 10.74 -13.08 -15.37
C ALA A 20 11.00 -13.47 -16.84
N LEU A 21 11.52 -12.56 -17.67
CA LEU A 21 11.80 -12.77 -19.10
C LEU A 21 13.27 -13.14 -19.38
N TRP A 22 14.07 -13.44 -18.34
CA TRP A 22 15.51 -13.67 -18.51
C TRP A 22 15.87 -15.04 -19.09
N GLY A 23 14.99 -16.05 -18.93
CA GLY A 23 15.24 -17.42 -19.38
C GLY A 23 16.22 -18.19 -18.48
N TYR A 24 16.42 -19.48 -18.76
CA TYR A 24 17.18 -20.40 -17.88
C TYR A 24 18.71 -20.27 -18.00
N ASP A 25 19.20 -19.78 -19.14
CA ASP A 25 20.63 -19.85 -19.48
C ASP A 25 21.50 -18.83 -18.74
N LYS A 26 20.90 -18.01 -17.86
CA LYS A 26 21.56 -16.93 -17.09
C LYS A 26 22.36 -15.93 -17.93
N ILE A 27 22.23 -15.95 -19.25
CA ILE A 27 22.83 -15.00 -20.18
C ILE A 27 21.78 -14.46 -21.14
N LYS A 28 21.92 -13.21 -21.55
CA LYS A 28 21.02 -12.57 -22.51
C LYS A 28 21.80 -11.71 -23.48
N ALA A 29 21.57 -11.90 -24.79
CA ALA A 29 22.06 -10.97 -25.81
C ALA A 29 21.12 -9.76 -25.89
N PHE A 30 21.64 -8.56 -25.65
CA PHE A 30 20.89 -7.31 -25.66
C PHE A 30 21.73 -6.18 -26.26
N CYS A 31 21.20 -5.48 -27.27
CA CYS A 31 21.93 -4.43 -28.00
C CYS A 31 23.33 -4.85 -28.49
N GLY A 32 23.50 -6.11 -28.91
CA GLY A 32 24.79 -6.65 -29.38
C GLY A 32 25.78 -7.02 -28.26
N VAL A 33 25.36 -6.95 -27.00
CA VAL A 33 26.16 -7.27 -25.81
C VAL A 33 25.61 -8.53 -25.15
N ILE A 34 26.50 -9.43 -24.71
CA ILE A 34 26.11 -10.56 -23.86
C ILE A 34 26.14 -10.08 -22.40
N ILE A 35 24.97 -10.10 -21.75
CA ILE A 35 24.80 -9.70 -20.35
C ILE A 35 24.60 -10.96 -19.50
N GLN A 36 25.37 -11.07 -18.42
CA GLN A 36 25.21 -12.11 -17.41
C GLN A 36 24.07 -11.73 -16.44
N TRP A 37 23.35 -12.73 -15.93
CA TRP A 37 22.26 -12.53 -14.97
C TRP A 37 22.72 -11.80 -13.71
N ASP A 38 23.89 -12.18 -13.18
CA ASP A 38 24.41 -11.59 -11.94
C ASP A 38 24.76 -10.11 -12.14
N ASP A 39 25.42 -9.75 -13.25
CA ASP A 39 25.68 -8.35 -13.65
C ASP A 39 24.36 -7.56 -13.74
N TYR A 40 23.33 -8.16 -14.36
CA TYR A 40 22.01 -7.54 -14.49
C TYR A 40 21.32 -7.33 -13.14
N GLN A 41 21.33 -8.33 -12.24
CA GLN A 41 20.73 -8.22 -10.91
C GLN A 41 21.45 -7.21 -10.04
N GLN A 42 22.79 -7.20 -10.09
CA GLN A 42 23.60 -6.19 -9.42
C GLN A 42 23.22 -4.80 -9.90
N ARG A 43 23.16 -4.59 -11.23
CA ARG A 43 22.80 -3.28 -11.79
C ARG A 43 21.38 -2.85 -11.42
N ARG A 44 20.44 -3.78 -11.35
CA ARG A 44 19.08 -3.48 -10.86
C ARG A 44 19.10 -3.02 -9.41
N THR A 45 19.88 -3.68 -8.56
CA THR A 45 20.03 -3.29 -7.15
C THR A 45 20.60 -1.88 -7.03
N GLU A 46 21.64 -1.56 -7.82
CA GLU A 46 22.22 -0.21 -7.91
C GLU A 46 21.21 0.84 -8.40
N LEU A 47 20.38 0.49 -9.39
CA LEU A 47 19.35 1.39 -9.92
C LEU A 47 18.22 1.63 -8.93
N ILE A 48 17.77 0.59 -8.22
CA ILE A 48 16.74 0.71 -7.18
C ILE A 48 17.26 1.58 -6.04
N ASN A 49 18.55 1.46 -5.69
CA ASN A 49 19.23 2.31 -4.71
C ASN A 49 18.50 2.42 -3.37
N GLU A 50 18.06 1.28 -2.83
CA GLU A 50 17.37 1.21 -1.53
C GLU A 50 18.29 1.73 -0.41
N PRO A 51 17.86 2.72 0.40
CA PRO A 51 18.70 3.30 1.44
C PRO A 51 18.90 2.33 2.62
N ASP A 52 20.05 2.43 3.27
CA ASP A 52 20.36 1.65 4.47
C ASP A 52 19.54 2.15 5.67
N ASP A 53 19.01 1.24 6.48
CA ASP A 53 18.26 1.57 7.70
C ASP A 53 19.13 2.32 8.73
N ALA A 54 20.45 2.14 8.68
CA ALA A 54 21.40 2.86 9.54
C ALA A 54 21.48 4.36 9.24
N GLU A 55 21.08 4.79 8.04
CA GLU A 55 21.04 6.20 7.62
C GLU A 55 19.68 6.86 7.92
N ALA A 56 18.72 6.10 8.43
CA ALA A 56 17.40 6.60 8.73
C ALA A 56 17.43 7.59 9.91
N PRO A 57 16.73 8.73 9.82
CA PRO A 57 16.62 9.64 10.95
C PRO A 57 15.84 8.98 12.09
N GLU A 58 16.09 9.41 13.34
CA GLU A 58 15.52 8.76 14.54
C GLU A 58 13.99 8.65 14.54
N TRP A 59 13.29 9.56 13.86
CA TRP A 59 11.83 9.53 13.76
C TRP A 59 11.30 8.55 12.70
N ALA A 60 12.13 8.08 11.77
CA ALA A 60 11.68 7.26 10.64
C ALA A 60 11.33 5.84 11.09
N ARG A 61 10.07 5.45 10.89
CA ARG A 61 9.60 4.09 11.19
C ARG A 61 9.36 3.26 9.95
N TRP A 62 9.18 3.91 8.80
CA TRP A 62 8.92 3.26 7.52
C TRP A 62 9.81 3.85 6.43
N LYS A 63 10.09 3.03 5.42
CA LYS A 63 10.67 3.47 4.16
C LYS A 63 9.89 2.90 3.00
N ALA A 64 9.79 3.68 1.93
CA ALA A 64 9.16 3.23 0.71
C ALA A 64 9.71 3.99 -0.50
N GLN A 65 9.66 3.37 -1.66
CA GLN A 65 9.96 3.97 -2.95
C GLN A 65 8.66 4.36 -3.64
N ASP A 66 8.59 5.55 -4.23
CA ASP A 66 7.42 6.01 -4.98
C ASP A 66 7.42 5.58 -6.45
N GLY A 67 6.45 6.07 -7.23
CA GLY A 67 6.31 5.82 -8.67
C GLY A 67 7.35 6.50 -9.57
N ASP A 68 8.12 7.45 -9.04
CA ASP A 68 9.21 8.11 -9.75
C ASP A 68 10.59 7.47 -9.44
N GLY A 69 10.62 6.57 -8.45
CA GLY A 69 11.79 5.81 -8.04
C GLY A 69 12.54 6.45 -6.88
N GLU A 70 12.02 7.52 -6.29
CA GLU A 70 12.60 8.19 -5.13
C GLU A 70 12.24 7.42 -3.86
N TRP A 71 13.20 7.30 -2.94
CA TRP A 71 12.98 6.69 -1.64
C TRP A 71 12.67 7.76 -0.60
N TYR A 72 11.75 7.44 0.29
CA TYR A 72 11.31 8.30 1.37
C TYR A 72 11.37 7.58 2.72
N TRP A 73 11.79 8.31 3.74
CA TRP A 73 11.59 7.97 5.14
C TRP A 73 10.25 8.55 5.60
N HIS A 74 9.48 7.75 6.35
CA HIS A 74 8.19 8.16 6.91
C HIS A 74 8.14 7.85 8.41
N GLU A 75 7.57 8.79 9.17
CA GLU A 75 7.32 8.61 10.60
C GLU A 75 6.16 7.63 10.87
N ALA A 76 5.07 7.72 10.10
CA ALA A 76 3.94 6.79 10.17
C ALA A 76 3.84 5.94 8.90
N GLN A 77 2.99 4.90 8.94
CA GLN A 77 2.80 4.02 7.81
C GLN A 77 2.03 4.75 6.70
N PRO A 78 2.63 5.04 5.53
CA PRO A 78 1.95 5.74 4.47
C PRO A 78 0.95 4.84 3.74
N HIS A 79 0.00 5.44 3.04
CA HIS A 79 -0.95 4.73 2.18
C HIS A 79 -0.52 4.90 0.72
N SER A 80 -0.51 3.82 -0.06
CA SER A 80 -0.22 3.96 -1.49
C SER A 80 -1.39 4.62 -2.22
N ASP A 81 -1.11 5.65 -3.01
CA ASP A 81 -2.01 6.18 -4.02
C ASP A 81 -1.62 5.65 -5.42
N GLU A 82 -2.14 6.27 -6.49
CA GLU A 82 -1.83 5.87 -7.86
C GLU A 82 -0.35 6.06 -8.25
N HIS A 83 0.33 7.09 -7.74
CA HIS A 83 1.68 7.51 -8.14
C HIS A 83 2.66 7.69 -6.97
N THR A 84 2.17 7.79 -5.74
CA THR A 84 2.93 8.20 -4.55
C THR A 84 2.53 7.39 -3.31
N TRP A 85 3.32 7.53 -2.25
CA TRP A 85 2.90 7.17 -0.90
C TRP A 85 2.30 8.41 -0.23
N ASP A 86 0.98 8.55 -0.30
CA ASP A 86 0.26 9.67 0.33
C ASP A 86 0.17 9.45 1.84
N MET A 87 0.61 10.48 2.57
CA MET A 87 0.35 10.60 3.98
C MET A 87 -0.92 11.42 4.16
N TYR A 88 -2.07 10.75 4.10
CA TYR A 88 -3.37 11.33 4.44
C TYR A 88 -3.53 11.58 5.96
N CYS A 89 -2.48 12.06 6.62
CA CYS A 89 -2.46 12.40 8.04
C CYS A 89 -2.23 13.90 8.19
N PRO A 90 -3.27 14.67 8.53
CA PRO A 90 -3.19 16.14 8.51
C PRO A 90 -2.54 16.74 9.78
N ASN A 91 -1.77 15.95 10.51
CA ASN A 91 -1.08 16.36 11.74
C ASN A 91 0.40 15.95 11.62
N ASP A 92 1.28 16.87 11.20
CA ASP A 92 2.73 16.91 11.43
C ASP A 92 3.50 15.56 11.49
N GLU A 93 3.33 14.68 10.52
CA GLU A 93 4.19 13.50 10.41
C GLU A 93 5.35 13.82 9.46
N ASN A 94 6.58 13.52 9.91
CA ASN A 94 7.78 13.83 9.13
C ASN A 94 7.89 12.90 7.91
N GLN A 95 8.24 13.50 6.77
CA GLN A 95 8.63 12.82 5.54
C GLN A 95 9.91 13.45 5.01
N MET A 96 10.85 12.62 4.55
CA MET A 96 12.12 13.09 4.00
C MET A 96 12.60 12.17 2.88
N ILE A 97 13.13 12.75 1.81
CA ILE A 97 13.80 11.99 0.75
C ILE A 97 15.04 11.31 1.34
N ALA A 98 15.16 10.02 1.15
CA ALA A 98 16.27 9.18 1.59
C ALA A 98 17.35 9.08 0.50
N SER A 99 16.95 8.68 -0.71
CA SER A 99 17.85 8.48 -1.85
C SER A 99 17.09 8.60 -3.18
N TYR A 100 17.83 8.88 -4.25
CA TYR A 100 17.28 8.87 -5.61
C TYR A 100 17.56 7.52 -6.26
N GLY A 101 16.51 6.74 -6.48
CA GLY A 101 16.56 5.48 -7.22
C GLY A 101 15.90 5.58 -8.60
N LYS A 102 15.58 4.41 -9.15
CA LYS A 102 14.83 4.19 -10.38
C LYS A 102 13.91 3.00 -10.21
N ILE A 103 12.97 2.83 -11.15
CA ILE A 103 12.07 1.68 -11.22
C ILE A 103 12.43 0.86 -12.47
N PRO A 104 13.29 -0.16 -12.34
CA PRO A 104 13.59 -1.10 -13.43
C PRO A 104 12.33 -1.87 -13.86
N ALA A 105 12.35 -2.45 -15.07
CA ALA A 105 11.22 -3.22 -15.58
C ALA A 105 10.81 -4.34 -14.61
N GLY A 106 9.51 -4.48 -14.35
CA GLY A 106 8.95 -5.46 -13.42
C GLY A 106 9.20 -5.17 -11.93
N HIS A 107 9.82 -4.04 -11.58
CA HIS A 107 9.90 -3.60 -10.18
C HIS A 107 8.60 -2.93 -9.77
N ASP A 108 7.96 -3.46 -8.73
CA ASP A 108 6.69 -2.94 -8.21
C ASP A 108 6.97 -2.10 -6.96
N TRP A 109 7.04 -0.79 -7.15
CA TRP A 109 7.33 0.16 -6.07
C TRP A 109 6.31 0.06 -4.92
N ARG A 110 5.07 -0.38 -5.18
CA ARG A 110 4.03 -0.55 -4.14
C ARG A 110 4.36 -1.64 -3.13
N LYS A 111 5.31 -2.53 -3.45
CA LYS A 111 5.80 -3.60 -2.56
C LYS A 111 7.05 -3.19 -1.76
N THR A 112 7.50 -1.95 -1.90
CA THR A 112 8.73 -1.47 -1.26
C THR A 112 8.52 -0.93 0.15
N LEU A 113 7.26 -0.73 0.59
CA LEU A 113 6.95 -0.29 1.94
C LEU A 113 7.45 -1.32 2.96
N LYS A 114 8.43 -0.91 3.77
CA LYS A 114 9.04 -1.75 4.81
C LYS A 114 9.22 -0.94 6.10
N PRO A 115 9.13 -1.59 7.28
CA PRO A 115 9.53 -0.96 8.53
C PRO A 115 11.05 -0.73 8.54
N VAL A 116 11.49 0.36 9.16
CA VAL A 116 12.92 0.66 9.38
C VAL A 116 13.38 -0.03 10.66
N ASN A 117 14.44 -0.84 10.57
CA ASN A 117 14.98 -1.54 11.74
C ASN A 117 15.97 -0.68 12.53
N GLN A 118 15.47 0.35 13.23
CA GLN A 118 16.32 1.19 14.08
C GLN A 118 16.84 0.47 15.34
N TYR A 119 16.19 -0.62 15.75
CA TYR A 119 16.32 -1.18 17.10
C TYR A 119 17.41 -2.25 17.30
N MET A 120 18.18 -2.61 16.26
CA MET A 120 19.21 -3.65 16.40
C MET A 120 20.65 -3.12 16.53
N SER A 121 20.92 -1.83 16.31
CA SER A 121 22.29 -1.29 16.40
C SER A 121 22.67 -0.74 17.78
N ASN A 122 21.70 -0.29 18.59
CA ASN A 122 21.99 0.41 19.85
C ASN A 122 21.86 -0.45 21.12
N ASN A 123 21.48 -1.72 20.99
CA ASN A 123 21.40 -2.68 22.09
C ASN A 123 22.36 -3.86 21.89
N GLU A 124 23.60 -3.62 21.48
CA GLU A 124 24.64 -4.57 21.87
C GLU A 124 24.70 -4.55 23.40
N PRO A 125 24.42 -5.67 24.09
CA PRO A 125 24.61 -5.73 25.52
C PRO A 125 26.07 -5.40 25.80
N VAL A 126 26.30 -4.38 26.64
CA VAL A 126 27.61 -4.10 27.24
C VAL A 126 28.17 -5.45 27.68
N LYS A 127 29.19 -5.94 26.97
CA LYS A 127 29.87 -7.19 27.32
C LYS A 127 30.42 -7.01 28.72
N SER A 128 29.68 -7.47 29.73
CA SER A 128 30.19 -7.58 31.08
C SER A 128 31.33 -8.58 31.00
N ARG A 129 32.57 -8.07 31.08
CA ARG A 129 33.76 -8.88 31.35
C ARG A 129 33.49 -9.66 32.63
N ASN A 130 33.13 -10.92 32.49
CA ASN A 130 33.30 -11.97 33.48
C ASN A 130 33.20 -13.30 32.71
N GLU A 131 34.34 -13.77 32.20
CA GLU A 131 34.51 -15.19 31.89
C GLU A 131 34.50 -15.98 33.20
N PRO A 132 33.93 -17.19 33.20
CA PRO A 132 34.84 -18.32 33.28
C PRO A 132 34.49 -19.49 32.35
N HIS A 133 35.58 -20.11 31.91
CA HIS A 133 35.79 -21.44 31.35
C HIS A 133 34.63 -22.41 31.15
N GLY A 134 34.54 -22.88 29.90
CA GLY A 134 34.59 -24.31 29.57
C GLY A 134 33.25 -25.05 29.57
N ILE A 135 32.87 -25.58 28.40
CA ILE A 135 32.63 -27.02 28.15
C ILE A 135 32.16 -27.16 26.70
N THR A 136 32.80 -28.11 26.02
CA THR A 136 32.57 -28.56 24.65
C THR A 136 31.21 -29.24 24.49
N GLY A 137 30.47 -28.89 23.44
CA GLY A 137 29.17 -29.48 23.11
C GLY A 137 28.99 -29.62 21.60
N VAL A 138 28.70 -30.85 21.17
CA VAL A 138 28.71 -31.38 19.79
C VAL A 138 27.32 -31.29 19.16
N LYS A 139 27.29 -30.92 17.86
CA LYS A 139 26.30 -31.18 16.78
C LYS A 139 24.79 -31.00 17.05
N HIS A 140 24.12 -30.26 16.16
CA HIS A 140 23.27 -30.89 15.13
C HIS A 140 22.87 -29.91 14.01
N ARG A 141 23.11 -30.37 12.78
CA ARG A 141 22.62 -29.82 11.51
C ARG A 141 21.21 -30.37 11.27
N VAL A 142 20.24 -29.50 11.03
CA VAL A 142 18.93 -29.89 10.50
C VAL A 142 18.67 -29.03 9.27
N ASP A 143 18.83 -29.67 8.11
CA ASP A 143 18.40 -29.12 6.83
C ASP A 143 16.86 -29.10 6.81
N ARG A 144 16.27 -27.92 6.62
CA ARG A 144 14.83 -27.77 6.37
C ARG A 144 14.64 -27.28 4.94
N GLN A 145 14.55 -28.22 4.01
CA GLN A 145 13.91 -28.00 2.72
C GLN A 145 12.41 -27.83 2.96
N LEU A 146 11.87 -26.66 2.59
CA LEU A 146 10.43 -26.48 2.39
C LEU A 146 10.20 -25.86 1.02
N ASN A 147 9.37 -26.55 0.25
CA ASN A 147 9.03 -26.32 -1.13
C ASN A 147 8.47 -24.92 -1.39
N GLN A 148 8.96 -24.29 -2.45
CA GLN A 148 8.25 -23.21 -3.14
C GLN A 148 7.09 -23.83 -3.94
N ALA A 149 5.86 -23.44 -3.64
CA ALA A 149 4.75 -23.55 -4.58
C ALA A 149 4.58 -22.20 -5.26
N ALA A 150 4.83 -22.19 -6.56
CA ALA A 150 4.53 -21.10 -7.46
C ALA A 150 3.01 -20.97 -7.64
N SER A 151 2.48 -19.75 -7.65
CA SER A 151 1.56 -19.28 -8.69
C SER A 151 1.19 -17.82 -8.46
N SER A 152 1.70 -16.92 -9.29
CA SER A 152 1.16 -15.57 -9.49
C SER A 152 -0.04 -15.66 -10.46
N LEU A 153 -1.21 -16.00 -9.94
CA LEU A 153 -2.46 -15.83 -10.67
C LEU A 153 -3.00 -14.43 -10.37
N THR A 154 -3.48 -13.72 -11.39
CA THR A 154 -4.25 -12.49 -11.16
C THR A 154 -5.60 -12.84 -10.53
N ASN A 155 -6.24 -11.90 -9.83
CA ASN A 155 -7.55 -12.15 -9.18
C ASN A 155 -8.63 -12.66 -10.14
N SER A 156 -8.54 -12.33 -11.43
CA SER A 156 -9.44 -12.86 -12.46
C SER A 156 -9.12 -14.31 -12.83
N GLN A 157 -7.84 -14.69 -12.89
CA GLN A 157 -7.44 -16.07 -13.15
C GLN A 157 -7.67 -16.98 -11.93
N ALA A 158 -7.49 -16.46 -10.71
CA ALA A 158 -7.85 -17.17 -9.49
C ALA A 158 -9.37 -17.43 -9.40
N ARG A 159 -10.20 -16.53 -9.94
CA ARG A 159 -11.66 -16.70 -10.06
C ARG A 159 -12.03 -17.82 -11.03
N GLU A 160 -11.49 -17.79 -12.24
CA GLU A 160 -11.77 -18.79 -13.28
C GLU A 160 -11.34 -20.19 -12.83
N PHE A 161 -10.18 -20.28 -12.17
CA PHE A 161 -9.68 -21.52 -11.58
C PHE A 161 -10.54 -22.00 -10.39
N SER A 162 -11.02 -21.08 -9.53
CA SER A 162 -11.89 -21.42 -8.40
C SER A 162 -13.25 -21.99 -8.84
N GLU A 163 -13.83 -21.43 -9.91
CA GLU A 163 -15.10 -21.90 -10.49
C GLU A 163 -14.94 -23.25 -11.20
N GLU A 164 -13.84 -23.45 -11.93
CA GLU A 164 -13.57 -24.71 -12.63
C GLU A 164 -13.30 -25.87 -11.67
N PHE A 165 -12.54 -25.63 -10.59
CA PHE A 165 -12.08 -26.70 -9.69
C PHE A 165 -12.88 -26.83 -8.40
N LYS A 166 -13.87 -25.97 -8.14
CA LYS A 166 -14.61 -25.92 -6.86
C LYS A 166 -13.65 -25.84 -5.67
N THR A 167 -12.74 -24.88 -5.70
CA THR A 167 -11.75 -24.65 -4.63
C THR A 167 -11.81 -23.22 -4.15
N CYS A 168 -11.61 -22.99 -2.85
CA CYS A 168 -11.50 -21.65 -2.28
C CYS A 168 -10.18 -20.96 -2.69
N SER A 169 -10.07 -19.65 -2.43
CA SER A 169 -8.88 -18.83 -2.74
C SER A 169 -7.60 -19.21 -1.97
N ASP A 170 -7.71 -20.07 -0.96
CA ASP A 170 -6.62 -20.71 -0.22
C ASP A 170 -6.25 -22.12 -0.74
N GLY A 171 -6.90 -22.58 -1.82
CA GLY A 171 -6.64 -23.86 -2.45
C GLY A 171 -7.29 -25.07 -1.77
N GLN A 172 -8.14 -24.86 -0.74
CA GLN A 172 -8.87 -25.95 -0.09
C GLN A 172 -10.14 -26.34 -0.90
N PRO A 173 -10.48 -27.63 -0.98
CA PRO A 173 -11.72 -28.08 -1.62
C PRO A 173 -12.93 -27.60 -0.81
N CYS A 174 -13.91 -26.97 -1.46
CA CYS A 174 -15.15 -26.61 -0.77
C CYS A 174 -16.00 -27.87 -0.54
N GLY A 175 -16.14 -28.25 0.72
CA GLY A 175 -16.89 -29.43 1.15
C GLY A 175 -18.37 -29.13 1.38
N GLN A 176 -19.21 -29.86 0.65
CA GLN A 176 -20.69 -29.91 0.70
C GLN A 176 -21.45 -28.67 0.22
N GLU A 177 -22.60 -28.95 -0.43
CA GLU A 177 -23.30 -28.14 -1.43
C GLU A 177 -23.74 -26.73 -0.98
N ASP A 178 -23.68 -26.43 0.32
CA ASP A 178 -24.28 -25.23 0.91
C ASP A 178 -23.27 -24.31 1.64
N TYR A 179 -21.97 -24.61 1.65
CA TYR A 179 -20.99 -23.85 2.45
C TYR A 179 -20.39 -22.62 1.75
N CYS A 180 -20.62 -22.42 0.45
CA CYS A 180 -20.10 -21.27 -0.29
C CYS A 180 -20.86 -19.96 0.00
N THR A 181 -22.06 -20.03 0.57
CA THR A 181 -22.87 -18.85 0.94
C THR A 181 -22.27 -18.07 2.12
N ASP A 182 -21.52 -18.74 3.01
CA ASP A 182 -20.92 -18.14 4.21
C ASP A 182 -19.38 -18.26 4.25
N CYS A 183 -18.74 -18.57 3.13
CA CYS A 183 -17.28 -18.69 3.09
C CYS A 183 -16.64 -17.31 3.33
N PRO A 184 -15.82 -17.13 4.40
CA PRO A 184 -15.16 -15.86 4.70
C PRO A 184 -14.12 -15.49 3.64
N ASN A 185 -13.82 -16.36 2.68
CA ASN A 185 -12.92 -16.14 1.56
C ASN A 185 -13.63 -16.13 0.20
N ALA A 186 -14.98 -16.10 0.19
CA ALA A 186 -15.75 -15.95 -1.05
C ALA A 186 -15.41 -14.61 -1.72
N PRO A 187 -15.23 -14.57 -3.06
CA PRO A 187 -14.90 -13.34 -3.77
C PRO A 187 -15.87 -12.19 -3.47
N HIS A 188 -17.16 -12.49 -3.36
CA HIS A 188 -18.20 -11.52 -3.03
C HIS A 188 -18.12 -10.98 -1.59
N ALA A 189 -17.60 -11.76 -0.63
CA ALA A 189 -17.47 -11.34 0.77
C ALA A 189 -16.27 -10.39 1.00
N GLN A 190 -15.30 -10.36 0.08
CA GLN A 190 -14.20 -9.41 0.10
C GLN A 190 -14.62 -8.05 -0.49
N ASP A 191 -15.44 -8.05 -1.53
CA ASP A 191 -16.01 -6.83 -2.12
C ASP A 191 -16.96 -6.11 -1.14
N ALA A 192 -17.80 -6.88 -0.43
CA ALA A 192 -18.69 -6.33 0.61
C ALA A 192 -17.89 -5.68 1.77
N ARG A 193 -16.81 -6.31 2.23
CA ARG A 193 -15.95 -5.75 3.30
C ARG A 193 -15.14 -4.52 2.87
N ARG A 194 -14.71 -4.47 1.60
CA ARG A 194 -14.05 -3.27 1.04
C ARG A 194 -15.04 -2.11 0.91
N LEU A 195 -16.27 -2.39 0.50
CA LEU A 195 -17.37 -1.43 0.48
C LEU A 195 -17.72 -0.94 1.89
N ASP A 196 -17.74 -1.82 2.88
CA ASP A 196 -18.07 -1.54 4.29
C ASP A 196 -16.98 -0.68 4.99
N TRP A 197 -15.71 -0.96 4.72
CA TRP A 197 -14.59 -0.14 5.22
C TRP A 197 -14.56 1.26 4.58
N GLN A 198 -14.92 1.38 3.30
CA GLN A 198 -15.13 2.67 2.64
C GLN A 198 -16.38 3.40 3.17
N LEU A 199 -17.42 2.66 3.57
CA LEU A 199 -18.64 3.16 4.22
C LEU A 199 -18.35 3.73 5.61
N MET A 200 -17.43 3.14 6.38
CA MET A 200 -16.97 3.70 7.64
C MET A 200 -16.16 4.99 7.47
N GLN A 201 -15.49 5.21 6.34
CA GLN A 201 -14.76 6.45 6.07
C GLN A 201 -15.66 7.66 5.72
N ASP A 202 -16.93 7.41 5.37
CA ASP A 202 -17.96 8.43 5.15
C ASP A 202 -18.69 8.83 6.46
N MET A 203 -18.38 8.18 7.59
CA MET A 203 -18.83 8.67 8.90
C MET A 203 -18.05 9.93 9.30
N LYS A 204 -18.73 10.85 10.01
CA LYS A 204 -18.16 12.08 10.59
C LYS A 204 -16.75 11.81 11.12
N LYS A 205 -15.70 12.30 10.45
CA LYS A 205 -14.33 12.07 10.91
C LYS A 205 -14.16 12.71 12.28
N PRO A 206 -13.56 12.02 13.28
CA PRO A 206 -13.43 12.54 14.65
C PRO A 206 -12.77 13.92 14.72
N ARG A 207 -11.88 14.26 13.78
CA ARG A 207 -11.23 15.57 13.68
C ARG A 207 -12.19 16.73 13.42
N TYR A 208 -13.34 16.47 12.78
CA TYR A 208 -14.35 17.49 12.48
C TYR A 208 -15.47 17.53 13.50
N GLN A 209 -15.40 16.67 14.53
CA GLN A 209 -16.35 16.65 15.62
C GLN A 209 -15.80 17.46 16.79
N ASP A 210 -16.70 18.11 17.52
CA ASP A 210 -16.41 18.68 18.82
C ASP A 210 -16.46 17.60 19.93
N ALA A 211 -16.26 18.01 21.19
CA ALA A 211 -16.29 17.11 22.33
C ALA A 211 -17.65 16.41 22.55
N LYS A 212 -18.72 16.86 21.88
CA LYS A 212 -20.07 16.29 21.93
C LYS A 212 -20.37 15.38 20.72
N GLY A 213 -19.44 15.27 19.77
CA GLY A 213 -19.63 14.51 18.54
C GLY A 213 -20.34 15.30 17.44
N ASP A 214 -20.60 16.60 17.66
CA ASP A 214 -21.22 17.47 16.68
C ASP A 214 -20.16 18.00 15.73
N ASP A 215 -20.45 17.99 14.44
CA ASP A 215 -19.61 18.67 13.47
C ASP A 215 -20.13 20.07 13.15
N TRP A 216 -19.34 20.79 12.35
CA TRP A 216 -19.66 22.15 11.97
C TRP A 216 -21.02 22.30 11.27
N ILE A 217 -21.52 21.26 10.59
CA ILE A 217 -22.84 21.32 9.95
C ILE A 217 -23.94 21.29 11.00
N ASP A 218 -23.78 20.48 12.05
CA ASP A 218 -24.73 20.44 13.16
C ASP A 218 -24.73 21.76 13.95
N GLU A 219 -23.55 22.35 14.17
CA GLU A 219 -23.42 23.67 14.77
C GLU A 219 -24.08 24.76 13.91
N PHE A 220 -23.80 24.75 12.60
CA PHE A 220 -24.38 25.70 11.66
C PHE A 220 -25.90 25.56 11.56
N ALA A 221 -26.42 24.33 11.62
CA ALA A 221 -27.87 24.08 11.66
C ALA A 221 -28.56 24.72 12.87
N ARG A 222 -27.85 24.82 14.01
CA ARG A 222 -28.39 25.43 15.24
C ARG A 222 -28.28 26.94 15.24
N THR A 223 -27.22 27.48 14.68
CA THR A 223 -26.86 28.91 14.81
C THR A 223 -27.33 29.76 13.63
N ALA A 224 -27.39 29.19 12.42
CA ALA A 224 -27.81 29.92 11.22
C ALA A 224 -29.33 30.05 11.10
N THR A 225 -29.77 31.03 10.31
CA THR A 225 -31.17 31.10 9.88
C THR A 225 -31.52 29.94 8.94
N ALA A 226 -32.82 29.64 8.82
CA ALA A 226 -33.27 28.56 7.93
C ALA A 226 -32.90 28.81 6.46
N GLU A 227 -32.93 30.07 6.01
CA GLU A 227 -32.56 30.43 4.65
C GLU A 227 -31.06 30.24 4.40
N GLU A 228 -30.20 30.66 5.34
CA GLU A 228 -28.76 30.43 5.27
C GLU A 228 -28.41 28.95 5.24
N PHE A 229 -29.06 28.14 6.09
CA PHE A 229 -28.85 26.70 6.12
C PHE A 229 -29.28 26.04 4.80
N HIS A 230 -30.46 26.41 4.27
CA HIS A 230 -30.93 25.93 2.96
C HIS A 230 -29.97 26.31 1.83
N GLY A 231 -29.46 27.55 1.85
CA GLY A 231 -28.46 28.03 0.89
C GLY A 231 -27.17 27.21 0.95
N ALA A 232 -26.66 26.96 2.17
CA ALA A 232 -25.46 26.16 2.38
C ALA A 232 -25.60 24.71 1.91
N MET A 233 -26.74 24.06 2.19
CA MET A 233 -27.02 22.70 1.72
C MET A 233 -27.07 22.64 0.19
N ARG A 234 -27.82 23.53 -0.46
CA ARG A 234 -27.92 23.61 -1.93
C ARG A 234 -26.56 23.83 -2.59
N PHE A 235 -25.78 24.79 -2.08
CA PHE A 235 -24.46 25.09 -2.61
C PHE A 235 -23.52 23.89 -2.50
N THR A 236 -23.52 23.23 -1.35
CA THR A 236 -22.61 22.11 -1.07
C THR A 236 -22.96 20.87 -1.90
N ILE A 237 -24.23 20.52 -2.01
CA ILE A 237 -24.71 19.45 -2.91
C ILE A 237 -24.34 19.79 -4.36
N GLY A 238 -24.60 21.02 -4.80
CA GLY A 238 -24.25 21.49 -6.15
C GLY A 238 -22.74 21.44 -6.45
N LYS A 239 -21.90 21.73 -5.46
CA LYS A 239 -20.43 21.62 -5.55
C LYS A 239 -19.99 20.18 -5.83
N TYR A 240 -20.54 19.19 -5.12
CA TYR A 240 -20.20 17.78 -5.34
C TYR A 240 -20.75 17.25 -6.67
N ASN A 241 -21.97 17.64 -7.04
CA ASN A 241 -22.53 17.33 -8.35
C ASN A 241 -21.60 17.79 -9.50
N ARG A 242 -21.05 19.01 -9.41
CA ARG A 242 -20.13 19.56 -10.42
C ARG A 242 -18.74 18.88 -10.46
N ARG A 243 -18.35 18.18 -9.39
CA ARG A 243 -17.06 17.49 -9.25
C ARG A 243 -17.11 16.02 -9.64
N MET A 244 -18.30 15.48 -9.91
CA MET A 244 -18.46 14.09 -10.32
C MET A 244 -17.51 13.72 -11.48
N GLY A 245 -16.70 12.69 -11.26
CA GLY A 245 -15.74 12.19 -12.24
C GLY A 245 -14.53 13.11 -12.49
N LYS A 246 -14.33 14.17 -11.69
CA LYS A 246 -13.20 15.10 -11.84
C LYS A 246 -12.21 15.04 -10.69
N LYS A 247 -12.69 15.00 -9.45
CA LYS A 247 -11.84 15.06 -8.25
C LYS A 247 -11.74 13.70 -7.56
N ASP A 248 -12.89 13.20 -7.12
CA ASP A 248 -13.01 11.89 -6.49
C ASP A 248 -13.77 10.94 -7.43
N ASP A 249 -13.72 9.64 -7.11
CA ASP A 249 -14.55 8.63 -7.76
C ASP A 249 -16.05 9.01 -7.70
N MET A 250 -16.79 8.67 -8.77
CA MET A 250 -18.20 9.03 -8.90
C MET A 250 -19.03 8.55 -7.70
N LEU A 251 -18.78 7.34 -7.20
CA LEU A 251 -19.52 6.79 -6.08
C LEU A 251 -19.24 7.57 -4.79
N LYS A 252 -18.00 8.02 -4.57
CA LYS A 252 -17.64 8.85 -3.41
C LYS A 252 -18.36 10.20 -3.45
N GLU A 253 -18.41 10.88 -4.59
CA GLU A 253 -19.13 12.17 -4.68
C GLU A 253 -20.65 12.01 -4.52
N VAL A 254 -21.23 10.93 -5.05
CA VAL A 254 -22.65 10.60 -4.86
C VAL A 254 -22.98 10.34 -3.38
N ARG A 255 -22.11 9.64 -2.66
CA ARG A 255 -22.28 9.38 -1.22
C ARG A 255 -22.21 10.64 -0.38
N LYS A 256 -21.28 11.56 -0.68
CA LYS A 256 -21.25 12.87 -0.02
C LYS A 256 -22.55 13.63 -0.24
N MET A 257 -23.07 13.67 -1.47
CA MET A 257 -24.38 14.30 -1.74
C MET A 257 -25.50 13.65 -0.91
N LYS A 258 -25.51 12.32 -0.79
CA LYS A 258 -26.48 11.59 0.03
C LYS A 258 -26.42 11.99 1.51
N ASP A 259 -25.22 12.14 2.09
CA ASP A 259 -25.06 12.60 3.48
C ASP A 259 -25.65 14.00 3.69
N TYR A 260 -25.31 14.96 2.82
CA TYR A 260 -25.85 16.32 2.91
C TYR A 260 -27.38 16.37 2.72
N CYS A 261 -27.94 15.54 1.83
CA CYS A 261 -29.39 15.41 1.68
C CYS A 261 -30.05 14.87 2.96
N ALA A 262 -29.48 13.81 3.56
CA ALA A 262 -30.01 13.22 4.79
C ALA A 262 -29.99 14.21 5.97
N ARG A 263 -28.90 14.98 6.12
CA ARG A 263 -28.80 16.03 7.15
C ARG A 263 -29.82 17.16 6.93
N TRP A 264 -30.03 17.54 5.67
CA TRP A 264 -31.03 18.54 5.34
C TRP A 264 -32.45 18.04 5.64
N GLU A 265 -32.76 16.78 5.34
CA GLU A 265 -34.02 16.15 5.72
C GLU A 265 -34.22 16.17 7.25
N GLN A 266 -33.21 15.77 8.03
CA GLN A 266 -33.26 15.80 9.49
C GLN A 266 -33.52 17.22 10.02
N TYR A 267 -32.88 18.24 9.45
CA TYR A 267 -33.11 19.64 9.81
C TYR A 267 -34.57 20.05 9.57
N ILE A 268 -35.13 19.72 8.40
CA ILE A 268 -36.52 20.01 8.05
C ILE A 268 -37.46 19.31 9.04
N LEU A 269 -37.25 18.01 9.28
CA LEU A 269 -38.06 17.23 10.22
C LEU A 269 -38.02 17.79 11.64
N ALA A 270 -36.87 18.27 12.11
CA ALA A 270 -36.72 18.86 13.43
C ALA A 270 -37.44 20.21 13.59
N LYS A 271 -37.62 20.98 12.51
CA LYS A 271 -38.31 22.29 12.52
C LYS A 271 -39.83 22.16 12.36
N HIS A 272 -40.31 21.03 11.86
CA HIS A 272 -41.74 20.77 11.64
C HIS A 272 -42.38 19.86 12.72
N ARG A 273 -41.65 19.53 13.79
CA ARG A 273 -42.21 18.93 15.02
C ARG A 273 -42.55 20.02 16.02
#